data_AF-A0A0G0ANW5-F1
#
_entry.id   AF-A0A0G0ANW5-F1
#
_cell.length_a   1.000
_cell.length_b   1.000
_cell.length_c   1.000
_cell.angle_alpha   90.00
_cell.angle_beta   90.00
_cell.angle_gamma   90.00
#
_symmetry.space_group_name_H-M   'P 1'
#
loop_
_entity.id
_entity.type
_entity.pdbx_description
1 polymer ?
#
loop_
_entity_poly.entity_id
_entity_poly.type
_entity_poly.pdbx_seq_one_letter_code
_entity_poly.pdbx_strand_id
1 'polypeptide(L)'
;MRETDDPELATKRTRLLYKSKGYSDEWIKRRMHGIAIREELTDEWRKRGAKESKDYKSLSKSITRATFGMTPRQHKKVKGLKKDNLRDHMNDLELIFAMLGERSAIEIHRQEETRSLSKLKKDVRIGGKIARSAREELEKKLKHSIVTKNNLLDKSKRIKK
;
A
#
# COMPACT_ATOMS: atom_id res chain seq x y z
N MET A 1 -7.01 27.62 15.43
CA MET A 1 -7.07 26.23 15.93
C MET A 1 -5.94 25.44 15.30
N ARG A 2 -5.02 24.95 16.13
CA ARG A 2 -3.87 24.15 15.69
C ARG A 2 -4.33 22.70 15.48
N GLU A 3 -3.76 22.03 14.48
CA GLU A 3 -4.07 20.61 14.16
C GLU A 3 -3.69 19.63 15.28
N THR A 4 -2.97 20.10 16.31
CA THR A 4 -2.61 19.36 17.51
C THR A 4 -3.79 19.02 18.43
N ASP A 5 -4.88 19.78 18.34
CA ASP A 5 -5.97 19.70 19.33
C ASP A 5 -7.17 18.87 18.81
N ASP A 6 -7.21 18.55 17.51
CA ASP A 6 -8.24 17.72 16.89
C ASP A 6 -7.65 16.87 15.74
N PRO A 7 -7.22 15.62 16.03
CA PRO A 7 -6.68 14.71 15.00
C PRO A 7 -7.72 14.34 13.92
N GLU A 8 -9.02 14.50 14.16
CA GLU A 8 -10.04 14.31 13.13
C GLU A 8 -10.00 15.40 12.06
N LEU A 9 -9.51 16.61 12.41
CA LEU A 9 -9.41 17.74 11.48
C LEU A 9 -8.41 17.46 10.35
N ALA A 10 -7.27 16.85 10.67
CA ALA A 10 -6.26 16.43 9.68
C ALA A 10 -6.79 15.32 8.77
N THR A 11 -7.54 14.38 9.35
CA THR A 11 -8.23 13.31 8.61
C THR A 11 -9.29 13.89 7.66
N LYS A 12 -10.10 14.84 8.13
CA LYS A 12 -11.14 15.53 7.36
C LYS A 12 -10.53 16.34 6.21
N ARG A 13 -9.45 17.08 6.45
CA ARG A 13 -8.69 17.79 5.40
C ARG A 13 -8.16 16.84 4.33
N THR A 14 -7.61 15.71 4.74
CA THR A 14 -7.10 14.69 3.79
C THR A 14 -8.23 14.10 2.94
N ARG A 15 -9.39 13.81 3.54
CA ARG A 15 -10.59 13.36 2.79
C ARG A 15 -11.06 14.41 1.78
N LEU A 16 -11.16 15.68 2.19
CA LEU A 16 -11.54 16.78 1.31
C LEU A 16 -10.56 16.97 0.15
N LEU A 17 -9.25 16.84 0.40
CA LEU A 17 -8.21 16.90 -0.63
C LEU A 17 -8.36 15.78 -1.67
N TYR A 18 -8.69 14.56 -1.25
CA TYR A 18 -8.94 13.49 -2.22
C TYR A 18 -10.27 13.69 -2.96
N LYS A 19 -11.32 14.16 -2.28
CA LYS A 19 -12.59 14.45 -2.93
C LYS A 19 -12.46 15.53 -4.01
N SER A 20 -11.69 16.60 -3.75
CA SER A 20 -11.43 17.65 -4.75
C SER A 20 -10.60 17.16 -5.95
N LYS A 21 -9.80 16.09 -5.78
CA LYS A 21 -9.10 15.40 -6.88
C LYS A 21 -10.01 14.47 -7.70
N GLY A 22 -11.26 14.28 -7.29
CA GLY A 22 -12.26 13.47 -8.00
C GLY A 22 -12.31 12.00 -7.60
N TYR A 23 -11.73 11.62 -6.46
CA TYR A 23 -11.87 10.27 -5.93
C TYR A 23 -13.25 10.04 -5.30
N SER A 24 -13.78 8.82 -5.41
CA SER A 24 -15.04 8.44 -4.76
C SER A 24 -14.86 8.31 -3.25
N ASP A 25 -15.93 8.56 -2.47
CA ASP A 25 -15.89 8.42 -1.02
C ASP A 25 -15.48 7.00 -0.59
N GLU A 26 -15.90 5.98 -1.34
CA GLU A 26 -15.51 4.57 -1.13
C GLU A 26 -14.01 4.34 -1.32
N TRP A 27 -13.42 4.89 -2.39
CA TRP A 27 -11.99 4.82 -2.60
C TRP A 27 -11.22 5.55 -1.48
N ILE A 28 -11.72 6.71 -1.07
CA ILE A 28 -11.12 7.51 0.01
C ILE A 28 -11.10 6.73 1.32
N LYS A 29 -12.22 6.09 1.70
CA LYS A 29 -12.28 5.25 2.92
C LYS A 29 -11.22 4.15 2.88
N ARG A 30 -11.12 3.41 1.78
CA ARG A 30 -10.09 2.37 1.59
C ARG A 30 -8.68 2.93 1.66
N ARG A 31 -8.43 4.06 1.00
CA ARG A 31 -7.12 4.71 0.99
C ARG A 31 -6.71 5.13 2.40
N MET A 32 -7.62 5.70 3.18
CA MET A 32 -7.39 6.09 4.58
C MET A 32 -7.06 4.88 5.45
N HIS A 33 -7.79 3.77 5.30
CA HIS A 33 -7.47 2.54 6.02
C HIS A 33 -6.06 2.01 5.67
N GLY A 34 -5.69 2.07 4.38
CA GLY A 34 -4.34 1.74 3.94
C GLY A 34 -3.25 2.74 4.36
N ILE A 35 -3.58 3.95 4.81
CA ILE A 35 -2.64 4.85 5.50
C ILE A 35 -2.40 4.32 6.91
N ALA A 36 -3.47 4.05 7.66
CA ALA A 36 -3.39 3.59 9.04
C ALA A 36 -2.57 2.28 9.17
N ILE A 37 -2.82 1.28 8.31
CA ILE A 37 -2.04 0.02 8.30
C ILE A 37 -0.55 0.29 8.04
N ARG A 38 -0.24 1.29 7.18
CA ARG A 38 1.15 1.64 6.89
C ARG A 38 1.85 2.32 8.03
N GLU A 39 1.16 3.25 8.69
CA GLU A 39 1.67 3.92 9.88
C GLU A 39 1.99 2.87 10.95
N GLU A 40 1.06 1.93 11.21
CA GLU A 40 1.26 0.80 12.11
C GLU A 40 2.48 -0.05 11.69
N LEU A 41 2.60 -0.43 10.42
CA LEU A 41 3.73 -1.22 9.91
C LEU A 41 5.07 -0.49 10.10
N THR A 42 5.12 0.81 9.83
CA THR A 42 6.34 1.60 10.02
C THR A 42 6.70 1.75 11.49
N ASP A 43 5.70 1.84 12.37
CA ASP A 43 5.91 1.86 13.82
C ASP A 43 6.43 0.53 14.35
N GLU A 44 5.89 -0.60 13.86
CA GLU A 44 6.41 -1.93 14.17
C GLU A 44 7.89 -2.05 13.74
N TRP A 45 8.23 -1.63 12.52
CA TRP A 45 9.62 -1.64 12.07
C TRP A 45 10.54 -0.79 12.94
N ARG A 46 10.09 0.42 13.30
CA ARG A 46 10.83 1.34 14.17
C ARG A 46 11.11 0.71 15.53
N LYS A 47 10.07 0.20 16.19
CA LYS A 47 10.15 -0.48 17.50
C LYS A 47 11.09 -1.70 17.46
N ARG A 48 11.24 -2.33 16.29
CA ARG A 48 12.01 -3.57 16.09
C ARG A 48 13.40 -3.37 15.48
N GLY A 49 13.84 -2.11 15.33
CA GLY A 49 15.22 -1.75 15.03
C GLY A 49 15.50 -1.23 13.61
N ALA A 50 14.48 -0.91 12.81
CA ALA A 50 14.66 -0.10 11.60
C ALA A 50 14.85 1.37 11.99
N LYS A 51 15.94 2.00 11.55
CA LYS A 51 16.32 3.35 12.01
C LYS A 51 16.42 4.36 10.88
N GLU A 52 16.92 3.93 9.72
CA GLU A 52 17.24 4.84 8.63
C GLU A 52 16.21 4.81 7.51
N SER A 53 16.06 5.91 6.77
CA SER A 53 15.18 5.98 5.58
C SER A 53 15.44 4.84 4.58
N LYS A 54 16.69 4.37 4.45
CA LYS A 54 17.06 3.25 3.57
C LYS A 54 16.44 1.92 4.01
N ASP A 55 16.22 1.72 5.30
CA ASP A 55 15.63 0.52 5.88
C ASP A 55 14.15 0.43 5.47
N TYR A 56 13.39 1.49 5.73
CA TYR A 56 11.98 1.60 5.34
C TYR A 56 11.79 1.43 3.83
N LYS A 57 12.66 2.04 3.02
CA LYS A 57 12.65 1.87 1.55
C LYS A 57 12.92 0.41 1.16
N SER A 58 13.87 -0.25 1.82
CA SER A 58 14.23 -1.65 1.57
C SER A 58 13.09 -2.61 1.95
N LEU A 59 12.48 -2.43 3.11
CA LEU A 59 11.34 -3.23 3.59
C LEU A 59 10.11 -3.02 2.70
N SER A 60 9.78 -1.76 2.38
CA SER A 60 8.68 -1.41 1.47
C SER A 60 8.86 -1.97 0.06
N LYS A 61 10.09 -1.94 -0.46
CA LYS A 61 10.42 -2.57 -1.76
C LYS A 61 10.25 -4.10 -1.67
N SER A 62 10.65 -4.70 -0.56
CA SER A 62 10.61 -6.15 -0.36
C SER A 62 9.18 -6.67 -0.29
N ILE A 63 8.31 -6.01 0.49
CA ILE A 63 6.89 -6.41 0.60
C ILE A 63 6.15 -6.22 -0.72
N THR A 64 6.32 -5.08 -1.39
CA THR A 64 5.68 -4.81 -2.70
C THR A 64 6.10 -5.86 -3.73
N ARG A 65 7.40 -6.20 -3.77
CA ARG A 65 7.92 -7.21 -4.67
C ARG A 65 7.39 -8.60 -4.37
N ALA A 66 7.28 -8.95 -3.09
CA ALA A 66 6.71 -10.22 -2.67
C ALA A 66 5.22 -10.32 -3.04
N THR A 67 4.43 -9.25 -2.89
CA THR A 67 3.00 -9.20 -3.22
C THR A 67 2.70 -9.21 -4.71
N PHE A 68 3.36 -8.33 -5.48
CA PHE A 68 3.02 -8.06 -6.89
C PHE A 68 4.04 -8.62 -7.90
N GLY A 69 5.09 -9.29 -7.43
CA GLY A 69 6.18 -9.77 -8.30
C GLY A 69 7.06 -8.65 -8.87
N MET A 70 6.83 -7.39 -8.49
CA MET A 70 7.52 -6.23 -9.06
C MET A 70 7.87 -5.18 -8.00
N THR A 71 8.90 -4.38 -8.26
CA THR A 71 9.29 -3.28 -7.38
C THR A 71 8.33 -2.10 -7.51
N PRO A 72 8.26 -1.19 -6.51
CA PRO A 72 7.45 0.02 -6.62
C PRO A 72 7.73 0.85 -7.88
N ARG A 73 9.00 0.91 -8.32
CA ARG A 73 9.39 1.61 -9.56
C ARG A 73 8.81 0.94 -10.81
N GLN A 74 8.84 -0.39 -10.87
CA GLN A 74 8.23 -1.14 -11.99
C GLN A 74 6.71 -1.00 -11.98
N HIS A 75 6.08 -1.07 -10.81
CA HIS A 75 4.64 -0.88 -10.67
C HIS A 75 4.20 0.52 -11.12
N LYS A 76 4.94 1.57 -10.73
CA LYS A 76 4.74 2.92 -11.26
C LYS A 76 4.83 2.97 -12.78
N LYS A 77 5.80 2.27 -13.40
CA LYS A 77 5.90 2.19 -14.87
C LYS A 77 4.67 1.54 -15.49
N VAL A 78 4.15 0.44 -14.92
CA VAL A 78 2.92 -0.20 -15.40
C VAL A 78 1.73 0.77 -15.37
N LYS A 79 1.66 1.62 -14.34
CA LYS A 79 0.65 2.67 -14.17
C LYS A 79 0.91 3.96 -14.95
N GLY A 80 2.02 4.05 -15.70
CA GLY A 80 2.40 5.27 -16.44
C GLY A 80 2.84 6.45 -15.55
N LEU A 81 3.23 6.19 -14.30
CA LEU A 81 3.52 7.25 -13.33
C LEU A 81 5.01 7.64 -13.34
N LYS A 82 5.27 8.95 -13.33
CA LYS A 82 6.63 9.51 -13.16
C LYS A 82 6.91 9.86 -11.71
N LYS A 83 6.12 10.76 -11.12
CA LYS A 83 6.35 11.30 -9.76
C LYS A 83 5.25 10.90 -8.77
N ASP A 84 4.04 10.65 -9.24
CA ASP A 84 2.86 10.49 -8.39
C ASP A 84 2.94 9.29 -7.44
N ASN A 85 2.14 9.35 -6.38
CA ASN A 85 2.05 8.28 -5.40
C ASN A 85 1.37 7.05 -6.03
N LEU A 86 2.09 5.93 -6.09
CA LEU A 86 1.59 4.70 -6.71
C LEU A 86 0.22 4.26 -6.15
N ARG A 87 0.03 4.35 -4.83
CA ARG A 87 -1.21 3.89 -4.18
C ARG A 87 -2.42 4.73 -4.53
N ASP A 88 -2.20 5.98 -4.88
CA ASP A 88 -3.28 6.87 -5.30
C ASP A 88 -3.81 6.46 -6.70
N HIS A 89 -3.08 5.62 -7.43
CA HIS A 89 -3.43 5.14 -8.77
C HIS A 89 -3.63 3.61 -8.86
N MET A 90 -3.57 2.91 -7.72
CA MET A 90 -3.86 1.47 -7.62
C MET A 90 -5.36 1.23 -7.59
N ASN A 91 -5.86 0.27 -8.36
CA ASN A 91 -7.26 -0.16 -8.28
C ASN A 91 -7.59 -0.79 -6.93
N ASP A 92 -8.87 -1.09 -6.71
CA ASP A 92 -9.36 -1.58 -5.42
C ASP A 92 -8.68 -2.89 -5.00
N LEU A 93 -8.55 -3.86 -5.90
CA LEU A 93 -7.89 -5.14 -5.59
C LEU A 93 -6.39 -4.94 -5.32
N GLU A 94 -5.70 -4.07 -6.06
CA GLU A 94 -4.31 -3.73 -5.79
C GLU A 94 -4.13 -3.13 -4.37
N LEU A 95 -5.03 -2.24 -3.94
CA LEU A 95 -5.01 -1.71 -2.57
C LEU A 95 -5.26 -2.82 -1.54
N ILE A 96 -6.24 -3.69 -1.76
CA ILE A 96 -6.59 -4.80 -0.86
C ILE A 96 -5.41 -5.76 -0.69
N PHE A 97 -4.80 -6.23 -1.78
CA PHE A 97 -3.65 -7.14 -1.69
C PHE A 97 -2.42 -6.48 -1.08
N ALA A 98 -2.23 -5.18 -1.29
CA ALA A 98 -1.16 -4.45 -0.61
C ALA A 98 -1.40 -4.39 0.91
N MET A 99 -2.64 -4.09 1.34
CA MET A 99 -3.02 -4.07 2.76
C MET A 99 -2.92 -5.45 3.40
N LEU A 100 -3.37 -6.51 2.71
CA LEU A 100 -3.24 -7.88 3.18
C LEU A 100 -1.78 -8.25 3.44
N GLY A 101 -0.88 -7.89 2.52
CA GLY A 101 0.55 -8.17 2.67
C GLY A 101 1.15 -7.44 3.88
N GLU A 102 0.80 -6.15 4.04
CA GLU A 102 1.26 -5.30 5.14
C GLU A 102 0.75 -5.79 6.50
N ARG A 103 -0.56 -6.06 6.60
CA ARG A 103 -1.16 -6.59 7.83
C ARG A 103 -0.60 -7.96 8.19
N SER A 104 -0.40 -8.85 7.21
CA SER A 104 0.25 -10.14 7.45
C SER A 104 1.66 -9.98 7.99
N ALA A 105 2.45 -9.04 7.45
CA ALA A 105 3.80 -8.78 7.96
C ALA A 105 3.79 -8.26 9.41
N ILE A 106 2.86 -7.36 9.76
CA ILE A 106 2.68 -6.87 11.14
C ILE A 106 2.44 -8.05 12.09
N GLU A 107 1.48 -8.90 11.75
CA GLU A 107 1.11 -10.03 12.61
C GLU A 107 2.25 -11.04 12.75
N ILE A 108 3.00 -11.31 11.69
CA ILE A 108 4.21 -12.16 11.75
C ILE A 108 5.29 -11.52 12.63
N HIS A 109 5.54 -10.21 12.49
CA HIS A 109 6.51 -9.53 13.36
C HIS A 109 6.14 -9.68 14.83
N ARG A 110 4.85 -9.56 15.16
CA ARG A 110 4.33 -9.72 16.53
C ARG A 110 4.50 -11.15 17.02
N GLN A 111 4.02 -12.12 16.25
CA GLN A 111 4.06 -13.54 16.61
C GLN A 111 5.49 -14.05 16.82
N GLU A 112 6.41 -13.67 15.95
CA GLU A 112 7.81 -14.13 15.99
C GLU A 112 8.69 -13.27 16.91
N GLU A 113 8.12 -12.25 17.55
CA GLU A 113 8.82 -11.22 18.31
C GLU A 113 10.05 -10.65 17.57
N THR A 114 9.92 -10.52 16.25
CA THR A 114 11.06 -10.28 15.38
C THR A 114 11.78 -8.99 15.74
N ARG A 115 13.11 -9.08 15.82
CA ARG A 115 14.05 -7.96 15.92
C ARG A 115 15.11 -8.04 14.84
N SER A 116 15.75 -6.91 14.54
CA SER A 116 16.76 -6.71 13.49
C SER A 116 16.19 -6.61 12.08
N LEU A 117 16.83 -5.77 11.26
CA LEU A 117 16.41 -5.49 9.88
C LEU A 117 16.37 -6.73 8.98
N SER A 118 17.32 -7.66 9.15
CA SER A 118 17.38 -8.87 8.32
C SER A 118 16.17 -9.78 8.54
N LYS A 119 15.78 -9.99 9.81
CA LYS A 119 14.60 -10.78 10.16
C LYS A 119 13.32 -10.04 9.78
N LEU A 120 13.22 -8.73 10.02
CA LEU A 120 12.09 -7.93 9.52
C LEU A 120 11.92 -8.09 8.01
N LYS A 121 13.02 -8.10 7.26
CA LYS A 121 12.99 -8.33 5.81
C LYS A 121 12.54 -9.75 5.42
N LYS A 122 12.72 -10.75 6.28
CA LYS A 122 12.17 -12.11 6.08
C LYS A 122 10.66 -12.08 6.24
N ASP A 123 10.15 -11.50 7.32
CA ASP A 123 8.72 -11.48 7.63
C ASP A 123 7.92 -10.68 6.60
N VAL A 124 8.41 -9.51 6.16
CA VAL A 124 7.74 -8.73 5.10
C VAL A 124 7.70 -9.50 3.77
N ARG A 125 8.67 -10.38 3.50
CA ARG A 125 8.63 -11.26 2.33
C ARG A 125 7.60 -12.36 2.51
N ILE A 126 7.42 -12.89 3.72
CA ILE A 126 6.39 -13.89 4.03
C ILE A 126 5.01 -13.25 3.92
N GLY A 127 4.76 -12.11 4.58
CA GLY A 127 3.49 -11.39 4.50
C GLY A 127 3.13 -11.01 3.06
N GLY A 128 4.11 -10.52 2.29
CA GLY A 128 3.88 -10.26 0.86
C GLY A 128 3.59 -11.52 0.04
N LYS A 129 4.21 -12.67 0.36
CA LYS A 129 3.92 -13.95 -0.30
C LYS A 129 2.49 -14.45 0.01
N ILE A 130 2.00 -14.30 1.23
CA ILE A 130 0.61 -14.64 1.60
C ILE A 130 -0.37 -13.87 0.70
N ALA A 131 -0.18 -12.54 0.61
CA ALA A 131 -1.00 -11.72 -0.26
C ALA A 131 -0.85 -12.08 -1.75
N ARG A 132 0.36 -12.45 -2.18
CA ARG A 132 0.61 -12.94 -3.54
C ARG A 132 -0.15 -14.22 -3.85
N SER A 133 -0.13 -15.20 -2.95
CA SER A 133 -0.85 -16.47 -3.15
C SER A 133 -2.34 -16.21 -3.33
N ALA A 134 -2.96 -15.42 -2.44
CA ALA A 134 -4.37 -15.05 -2.56
C ALA A 134 -4.66 -14.27 -3.85
N ARG A 135 -3.77 -13.35 -4.24
CA ARG A 135 -3.87 -12.60 -5.50
C ARG A 135 -3.85 -13.53 -6.71
N GLU A 136 -2.88 -14.43 -6.78
CA GLU A 136 -2.69 -15.34 -7.90
C GLU A 136 -3.83 -16.37 -8.00
N GLU A 137 -4.36 -16.82 -6.87
CA GLU A 137 -5.56 -17.67 -6.84
C GLU A 137 -6.77 -16.96 -7.43
N LEU A 138 -7.01 -15.70 -7.03
CA LEU A 138 -8.09 -14.89 -7.60
C LEU A 138 -7.87 -14.61 -9.10
N GLU A 139 -6.66 -14.23 -9.51
CA GLU A 139 -6.32 -13.99 -10.93
C GLU A 139 -6.57 -15.23 -11.79
N LYS A 140 -6.26 -16.43 -11.30
CA LYS A 140 -6.56 -17.70 -12.00
C LYS A 140 -8.05 -17.86 -12.23
N LYS A 141 -8.88 -17.56 -11.23
CA LYS A 141 -10.34 -17.66 -11.37
C LYS A 141 -10.92 -16.60 -12.32
N LEU A 142 -10.38 -15.38 -12.27
CA LEU A 142 -10.79 -14.26 -13.10
C LEU A 142 -10.26 -14.32 -14.55
N LYS A 143 -9.22 -15.12 -14.80
CA LYS A 143 -8.51 -15.23 -16.09
C LYS A 143 -7.88 -13.91 -16.57
N HIS A 144 -7.63 -12.98 -15.66
CA HIS A 144 -6.90 -11.74 -15.95
C HIS A 144 -6.09 -11.30 -14.74
N SER A 145 -5.04 -10.48 -14.97
CA SER A 145 -4.26 -9.91 -13.87
C SER A 145 -5.01 -8.79 -13.17
N ILE A 146 -4.78 -8.67 -11.86
CA ILE A 146 -5.24 -7.56 -11.03
C ILE A 146 -4.39 -6.31 -11.28
N VAL A 147 -3.08 -6.47 -11.52
CA VAL A 147 -2.19 -5.36 -11.84
C VAL A 147 -2.34 -5.02 -13.30
N THR A 148 -3.12 -3.98 -13.59
CA THR A 148 -3.38 -3.51 -14.95
C THR A 148 -2.80 -2.12 -15.19
N LYS A 149 -2.68 -1.72 -16.47
CA LYS A 149 -2.30 -0.36 -16.86
C LYS A 149 -3.36 0.69 -16.48
N ASN A 150 -4.58 0.25 -16.12
CA ASN A 150 -5.65 1.16 -15.74
C ASN A 150 -5.23 1.99 -14.53
N ASN A 151 -5.34 3.31 -14.69
CA ASN A 151 -5.06 4.29 -13.66
C ASN A 151 -6.40 4.95 -13.27
N LEU A 152 -6.74 4.95 -11.98
CA LEU A 152 -7.99 5.49 -11.44
C LEU A 152 -8.22 6.97 -11.77
N LEU A 153 -7.14 7.74 -11.93
CA LEU A 153 -7.19 9.16 -12.26
C LEU A 153 -6.87 9.45 -13.73
N ASP A 154 -6.91 8.45 -14.61
CA ASP A 154 -6.64 8.69 -16.02
C ASP A 154 -7.70 9.64 -16.61
N LYS A 155 -7.33 10.91 -16.75
CA LYS A 155 -8.20 11.98 -17.25
C LYS A 155 -8.69 11.70 -18.67
N SER A 156 -7.95 10.89 -19.45
CA SER A 156 -8.36 10.50 -20.81
C SER A 156 -9.65 9.66 -20.84
N LYS A 157 -9.99 8.98 -19.74
CA LYS A 157 -11.24 8.21 -19.61
C LYS A 157 -12.43 9.01 -19.07
N ARG A 158 -12.21 10.22 -18.52
CA ARG A 158 -13.30 11.10 -18.06
C ARG A 158 -13.99 11.86 -19.19
N ILE A 159 -13.40 11.91 -20.40
CA ILE A 159 -13.95 12.62 -21.57
C ILE A 159 -14.91 11.74 -22.40
N LYS A 160 -15.07 10.45 -22.07
CA LYS A 160 -16.02 9.55 -22.74
C LYS A 160 -17.25 9.24 -21.89
N LYS A 161 -17.95 10.27 -21.42
CA LYS A 161 -19.28 10.10 -20.82
C LYS A 161 -20.24 11.15 -21.34
#